data_AF-A0A351G1L7-F1
#
_entry.id   AF-A0A351G1L7-F1
#
_cell.length_a   1.000
_cell.length_b   1.000
_cell.length_c   1.000
_cell.angle_alpha   90.00
_cell.angle_beta   90.00
_cell.angle_gamma   90.00
#
_symmetry.space_group_name_H-M   'P 1'
#
loop_
_entity.id
_entity.type
_entity.pdbx_description
1 polymer ?
#
loop_
_entity_poly.entity_id
_entity_poly.type
_entity_poly.pdbx_seq_one_letter_code
_entity_poly.pdbx_strand_id
1 'polypeptide(L)'
;MKLRRLSSLLIFITAGLVYAAEYFNLNWIKLTVIIGLGLLAGINGVRLVMQGEAFQGRISPGNPASTQKYADISARLFGAILVTSSLMIVGLCLLELFIPGGASAFLERLVGSTFGLASIIALAGILLAAFGVIRILSGSAINPAAHSRLIEFKIIAGGVITALAGLGLLLLAIGSAFSPSLLQKVFGWILSALQ
;
A
#
# COMPACT_ATOMS: atom_id res chain seq x y z
N MET A 1 -5.79 26.01 1.10
CA MET A 1 -4.87 25.88 2.26
C MET A 1 -5.51 25.26 3.51
N LYS A 2 -6.80 25.52 3.82
CA LYS A 2 -7.49 24.99 5.02
C LYS A 2 -7.66 23.45 5.03
N LEU A 3 -7.96 22.82 3.89
CA LEU A 3 -8.23 21.38 3.82
C LEU A 3 -7.03 20.51 4.19
N ARG A 4 -5.83 20.83 3.66
CA ARG A 4 -4.60 20.04 3.88
C ARG A 4 -4.13 20.05 5.35
N ARG A 5 -4.32 21.18 6.04
CA ARG A 5 -4.05 21.30 7.49
C ARG A 5 -5.05 20.49 8.33
N LEU A 6 -6.30 20.42 7.87
CA LEU A 6 -7.35 19.65 8.54
C LEU A 6 -7.11 18.15 8.40
N SER A 7 -6.65 17.70 7.22
CA SER A 7 -6.24 16.31 6.98
C SER A 7 -5.05 15.90 7.84
N SER A 8 -4.01 16.74 7.92
CA SER A 8 -2.85 16.45 8.77
C SER A 8 -3.22 16.41 10.25
N LEU A 9 -4.05 17.36 10.71
CA LEU A 9 -4.54 17.37 12.09
C LEU A 9 -5.35 16.11 12.42
N LEU A 10 -6.22 15.67 11.51
CA LEU A 10 -6.97 14.43 11.67
C LEU A 10 -6.05 13.22 11.81
N ILE A 11 -5.01 13.10 10.98
CA ILE A 11 -4.02 12.01 11.08
C ILE A 11 -3.35 12.02 12.45
N PHE A 12 -2.87 13.19 12.92
CA PHE A 12 -2.24 13.32 14.24
C PHE A 12 -3.20 13.00 15.38
N ILE A 13 -4.46 13.43 15.29
CA ILE A 13 -5.49 13.14 16.29
C ILE A 13 -5.77 11.64 16.34
N THR A 14 -5.92 10.98 15.18
CA THR A 14 -6.15 9.52 15.15
C THR A 14 -4.93 8.74 15.63
N ALA A 15 -3.71 9.16 15.30
CA ALA A 15 -2.49 8.54 15.80
C ALA A 15 -2.38 8.70 17.33
N GLY A 16 -2.70 9.89 17.85
CA GLY A 16 -2.75 10.16 19.29
C GLY A 16 -3.84 9.34 20.00
N LEU A 17 -4.99 9.14 19.37
CA LEU A 17 -6.08 8.31 19.90
C LEU A 17 -5.71 6.83 19.97
N VAL A 18 -5.03 6.31 18.94
CA VAL A 18 -4.50 4.93 18.95
C VAL A 18 -3.45 4.77 20.05
N TYR A 19 -2.53 5.71 20.17
CA TYR A 19 -1.50 5.69 21.21
C TYR A 19 -2.09 5.78 22.63
N ALA A 20 -3.05 6.67 22.84
CA ALA A 20 -3.75 6.80 24.12
C ALA A 20 -4.56 5.53 24.44
N ALA A 21 -5.25 4.96 23.46
CA ALA A 21 -5.99 3.71 23.64
C ALA A 21 -5.06 2.55 24.02
N GLU A 22 -3.85 2.51 23.48
CA GLU A 22 -2.82 1.53 23.87
C GLU A 22 -2.34 1.77 25.31
N TYR A 23 -2.05 3.03 25.68
CA TYR A 23 -1.58 3.38 27.03
C TYR A 23 -2.61 3.05 28.12
N PHE A 24 -3.90 3.31 27.87
CA PHE A 24 -4.99 3.00 28.79
C PHE A 24 -5.54 1.58 28.62
N ASN A 25 -4.93 0.76 27.76
CA ASN A 25 -5.34 -0.63 27.49
C ASN A 25 -6.81 -0.78 27.02
N LEU A 26 -7.33 0.25 26.32
CA LEU A 26 -8.68 0.32 25.79
C LEU A 26 -8.73 -0.27 24.36
N ASN A 27 -8.59 -1.59 24.26
CA ASN A 27 -8.51 -2.30 22.97
C ASN A 27 -9.71 -2.03 22.04
N TRP A 28 -10.92 -1.86 22.58
CA TRP A 28 -12.10 -1.55 21.78
C TRP A 28 -12.02 -0.19 21.08
N ILE A 29 -11.44 0.83 21.72
CA ILE A 29 -11.25 2.16 21.12
C ILE A 29 -10.20 2.08 20.01
N LYS A 30 -9.07 1.41 20.30
CA LYS A 30 -7.98 1.19 19.34
C LYS A 30 -8.51 0.55 18.06
N LEU A 31 -9.19 -0.58 18.18
CA LEU A 31 -9.74 -1.33 17.05
C LEU A 31 -10.79 -0.52 16.29
N THR A 32 -11.68 0.20 16.99
CA THR A 32 -12.72 1.01 16.34
C THR A 32 -12.11 2.15 15.50
N VAL A 33 -11.07 2.82 16.01
CA VAL A 33 -10.38 3.89 15.26
C VAL A 33 -9.69 3.32 14.02
N ILE A 34 -9.00 2.18 14.15
CA ILE A 34 -8.31 1.54 13.02
C ILE A 34 -9.32 1.03 11.97
N ILE A 35 -10.43 0.43 12.39
CA ILE A 35 -11.52 0.01 11.50
C ILE A 35 -12.09 1.21 10.75
N GLY A 36 -12.37 2.31 11.46
CA GLY A 36 -12.88 3.55 10.85
C GLY A 36 -11.94 4.11 9.79
N LEU A 37 -10.63 4.18 10.08
CA LEU A 37 -9.61 4.60 9.12
C LEU A 37 -9.50 3.63 7.93
N GLY A 38 -9.54 2.32 8.19
CA GLY A 38 -9.54 1.29 7.17
C GLY A 38 -10.72 1.44 6.21
N LEU A 39 -11.94 1.56 6.73
CA LEU A 39 -13.15 1.78 5.93
C LEU A 39 -13.08 3.07 5.12
N LEU A 40 -12.60 4.17 5.68
CA LEU A 40 -12.40 5.42 4.95
C LEU A 40 -11.39 5.26 3.79
N ALA A 41 -10.27 4.57 4.04
CA ALA A 41 -9.29 4.25 3.01
C ALA A 41 -9.90 3.36 1.91
N GLY A 42 -10.72 2.38 2.29
CA GLY A 42 -11.43 1.50 1.38
C GLY A 42 -12.44 2.24 0.50
N ILE A 43 -13.27 3.10 1.09
CA ILE A 43 -14.24 3.93 0.35
C ILE A 43 -13.53 4.85 -0.64
N ASN A 44 -12.43 5.49 -0.22
CA ASN A 44 -11.61 6.30 -1.12
C ASN A 44 -10.96 5.45 -2.23
N GLY A 45 -10.51 4.25 -1.90
CA GLY A 45 -10.00 3.28 -2.87
C GLY A 45 -11.04 2.88 -3.91
N VAL A 46 -12.26 2.52 -3.49
CA VAL A 46 -13.37 2.19 -4.39
C VAL A 46 -13.71 3.37 -5.29
N ARG A 47 -13.75 4.60 -4.75
CA ARG A 47 -13.95 5.81 -5.55
C ARG A 47 -12.86 5.96 -6.63
N LEU A 48 -11.59 5.74 -6.29
CA LEU A 48 -10.48 5.78 -7.24
C LEU A 48 -10.58 4.69 -8.32
N VAL A 49 -11.02 3.48 -7.96
CA VAL A 49 -11.24 2.38 -8.91
C VAL A 49 -12.40 2.69 -9.86
N MET A 50 -13.52 3.20 -9.35
CA MET A 50 -14.74 3.42 -10.14
C MET A 50 -14.66 4.69 -10.98
N GLN A 51 -14.09 5.76 -10.44
CA GLN A 51 -14.09 7.07 -11.10
C GLN A 51 -12.89 7.25 -12.02
N GLY A 52 -11.81 6.47 -11.85
CA GLY A 52 -10.60 6.61 -12.68
C GLY A 52 -9.87 7.94 -12.50
N GLU A 53 -10.41 8.84 -11.68
CA GLU A 53 -9.87 10.15 -11.41
C GLU A 53 -9.38 10.18 -9.97
N ALA A 54 -8.07 10.29 -9.79
CA ALA A 54 -7.52 10.75 -8.53
C ALA A 54 -8.13 12.13 -8.26
N PHE A 55 -8.97 12.20 -7.23
CA PHE A 55 -9.76 13.38 -6.83
C PHE A 55 -9.01 14.68 -7.17
N GLN A 56 -9.61 15.49 -8.05
CA GLN A 56 -9.10 16.81 -8.42
C GLN A 56 -8.86 17.63 -7.16
N GLY A 57 -7.63 17.62 -6.68
CA GLY A 57 -7.13 18.71 -5.87
C GLY A 57 -7.09 19.93 -6.78
N ARG A 58 -8.19 20.70 -6.86
CA ARG A 58 -8.13 22.09 -7.32
C ARG A 58 -7.22 22.83 -6.34
N ILE A 59 -5.92 22.75 -6.56
CA ILE A 59 -4.95 23.65 -5.95
C ILE A 59 -5.02 24.93 -6.78
N SER A 60 -5.88 25.84 -6.32
CA SER A 60 -6.11 27.20 -6.84
C SER A 60 -6.82 27.35 -8.20
N PRO A 61 -7.84 28.24 -8.29
CA PRO A 61 -8.29 28.77 -9.56
C PRO A 61 -7.21 29.70 -10.09
N GLY A 62 -6.43 29.26 -11.09
CA GLY A 62 -5.46 30.17 -11.72
C GLY A 62 -4.30 29.52 -12.46
N ASN A 63 -4.06 28.20 -12.35
CA ASN A 63 -3.00 27.58 -13.15
C ASN A 63 -3.32 26.12 -13.51
N PRO A 64 -3.79 25.84 -14.74
CA PRO A 64 -4.13 24.47 -15.18
C PRO A 64 -2.89 23.56 -15.40
N ALA A 65 -1.67 24.07 -15.21
CA ALA A 65 -0.43 23.36 -15.59
C ALA A 65 0.11 22.35 -14.58
N SER A 66 -0.38 22.30 -13.32
CA SER A 66 0.21 21.46 -12.26
C SER A 66 -0.65 20.28 -11.80
N THR A 67 -1.79 20.04 -12.45
CA THR A 67 -2.61 18.86 -12.18
C THR A 67 -1.93 17.65 -12.79
N GLN A 68 -1.06 16.98 -12.01
CA GLN A 68 -0.58 15.64 -12.34
C GLN A 68 -1.80 14.72 -12.38
N LYS A 69 -2.37 14.57 -13.58
CA LYS A 69 -3.36 13.54 -13.87
C LYS A 69 -2.63 12.22 -13.72
N TYR A 70 -2.83 11.52 -12.61
CA TYR A 70 -2.64 10.09 -12.60
C TYR A 70 -3.58 9.54 -13.68
N ALA A 71 -3.02 9.16 -14.83
CA ALA A 71 -3.76 8.62 -15.96
C ALA A 71 -4.63 7.47 -15.47
N ASP A 72 -5.90 7.45 -15.88
CA ASP A 72 -7.01 6.55 -15.49
C ASP A 72 -6.58 5.20 -14.86
N ILE A 73 -5.71 4.44 -15.52
CA ILE A 73 -5.18 3.14 -15.07
C ILE A 73 -4.40 3.23 -13.74
N SER A 74 -3.55 4.24 -13.56
CA SER A 74 -2.75 4.43 -12.35
C SER A 74 -3.60 4.82 -11.14
N ALA A 75 -4.64 5.62 -11.33
CA ALA A 75 -5.61 5.95 -10.28
C ALA A 75 -6.40 4.70 -9.86
N ARG A 76 -6.82 3.87 -10.83
CA ARG A 76 -7.50 2.60 -10.55
C ARG A 76 -6.61 1.60 -9.82
N LEU A 77 -5.35 1.46 -10.23
CA LEU A 77 -4.37 0.60 -9.54
C LEU A 77 -4.13 1.07 -8.11
N PHE A 78 -3.97 2.37 -7.88
CA PHE A 78 -3.80 2.93 -6.55
C PHE A 78 -5.05 2.71 -5.69
N GLY A 79 -6.23 2.88 -6.30
CA GLY A 79 -7.51 2.55 -5.67
C GLY A 79 -7.60 1.08 -5.27
N ALA A 80 -7.19 0.15 -6.13
CA ALA A 80 -7.19 -1.28 -5.86
C ALA A 80 -6.25 -1.65 -4.70
N ILE A 81 -5.08 -1.01 -4.61
CA ILE A 81 -4.15 -1.14 -3.48
C ILE A 81 -4.86 -0.72 -2.19
N LEU A 82 -5.49 0.47 -2.18
CA LEU A 82 -6.19 0.97 -1.00
C LEU A 82 -7.36 0.07 -0.56
N VAL A 83 -8.15 -0.42 -1.50
CA VAL A 83 -9.24 -1.37 -1.21
C VAL A 83 -8.68 -2.65 -0.58
N THR A 84 -7.68 -3.26 -1.20
CA THR A 84 -7.10 -4.52 -0.73
C THR A 84 -6.48 -4.37 0.66
N SER A 85 -5.70 -3.31 0.87
CA SER A 85 -5.11 -3.02 2.19
C SER A 85 -6.18 -2.71 3.24
N SER A 86 -7.23 -1.96 2.88
CA SER A 86 -8.32 -1.67 3.81
C SER A 86 -9.07 -2.93 4.26
N LEU A 87 -9.35 -3.84 3.33
CA LEU A 87 -10.03 -5.11 3.63
C LEU A 87 -9.20 -5.98 4.57
N MET A 88 -7.89 -6.08 4.34
CA MET A 88 -6.99 -6.81 5.24
C MET A 88 -6.97 -6.20 6.64
N ILE A 89 -6.81 -4.88 6.75
CA ILE A 89 -6.74 -4.19 8.05
C ILE A 89 -8.07 -4.33 8.81
N VAL A 90 -9.20 -4.06 8.15
CA VAL A 90 -10.53 -4.16 8.75
C VAL A 90 -10.83 -5.61 9.14
N GLY A 91 -10.50 -6.58 8.28
CA GLY A 91 -10.70 -8.00 8.56
C GLY A 91 -9.91 -8.47 9.79
N LEU A 92 -8.64 -8.10 9.90
CA LEU A 92 -7.81 -8.43 11.07
C LEU A 92 -8.31 -7.74 12.34
N CYS A 93 -8.73 -6.47 12.26
CA CYS A 93 -9.27 -5.77 13.42
C CYS A 93 -10.62 -6.33 13.89
N LEU A 94 -11.48 -6.75 12.96
CA LEU A 94 -12.73 -7.44 13.29
C LEU A 94 -12.45 -8.79 13.94
N LEU A 95 -11.49 -9.55 13.41
CA LEU A 95 -11.07 -10.82 14.00
C LEU A 95 -10.60 -10.64 15.45
N GLU A 96 -9.77 -9.63 15.71
CA GLU A 96 -9.29 -9.30 17.06
C GLU A 96 -10.42 -8.83 17.99
N LEU A 97 -11.45 -8.16 17.43
CA LEU A 97 -12.59 -7.67 18.19
C LEU A 97 -13.54 -8.78 18.63
N PHE A 98 -13.76 -9.78 17.78
CA PHE A 98 -14.62 -10.94 18.09
C PHE A 98 -13.88 -12.06 18.82
N ILE A 99 -12.58 -12.22 18.56
CA ILE A 99 -11.73 -13.24 19.15
C ILE A 99 -10.46 -12.53 19.66
N PRO A 100 -10.35 -12.24 20.96
CA PRO A 100 -9.15 -11.63 21.53
C PRO A 100 -7.92 -12.51 21.25
N GLY A 101 -6.86 -11.93 20.67
CA GLY A 101 -5.68 -12.68 20.21
C GLY A 101 -5.88 -13.46 18.90
N GLY A 102 -7.05 -13.35 18.27
CA GLY A 102 -7.38 -14.02 17.02
C GLY A 102 -6.54 -13.49 15.85
N ALA A 103 -6.25 -12.19 15.81
CA ALA A 103 -5.43 -11.62 14.73
C ALA A 103 -3.96 -12.04 14.85
N SER A 104 -3.40 -12.05 16.06
CA SER A 104 -2.03 -12.53 16.27
C SER A 104 -1.92 -14.02 15.97
N ALA A 105 -2.84 -14.85 16.45
CA ALA A 105 -2.84 -16.28 16.16
C ALA A 105 -3.04 -16.59 14.66
N PHE A 106 -3.87 -15.80 13.96
CA PHE A 106 -4.03 -15.92 12.52
C PHE A 106 -2.75 -15.55 11.77
N LEU A 107 -2.11 -14.43 12.12
CA LEU A 107 -0.84 -14.01 11.52
C LEU A 107 0.29 -15.00 11.82
N GLU A 108 0.36 -15.54 13.03
CA GLU A 108 1.33 -16.60 13.39
C GLU A 108 1.13 -17.86 12.56
N ARG A 109 -0.10 -18.29 12.33
CA ARG A 109 -0.40 -19.42 11.43
C ARG A 109 -0.10 -19.10 9.96
N LEU A 110 -0.36 -17.86 9.54
CA LEU A 110 -0.09 -17.40 8.19
C LEU A 110 1.42 -17.37 7.92
N VAL A 111 2.21 -16.82 8.83
CA VAL A 111 3.68 -16.76 8.71
C VAL A 111 4.32 -18.12 8.98
N GLY A 112 3.76 -18.91 9.90
CA GLY A 112 4.27 -20.24 10.27
C GLY A 112 4.05 -21.32 9.22
N SER A 113 3.20 -21.07 8.21
CA SER A 113 2.99 -21.98 7.09
C SER A 113 3.73 -21.50 5.85
N THR A 114 4.39 -22.41 5.13
CA THR A 114 5.07 -22.08 3.85
C THR A 114 4.08 -21.46 2.87
N PHE A 115 2.85 -21.96 2.82
CA PHE A 115 1.81 -21.45 1.94
C PHE A 115 1.35 -20.03 2.32
N GLY A 116 1.18 -19.74 3.61
CA GLY A 116 0.80 -18.41 4.07
C GLY A 116 1.93 -17.40 3.86
N LEU A 117 3.19 -17.79 4.11
CA LEU A 117 4.36 -16.95 3.84
C LEU A 117 4.50 -16.67 2.33
N ALA A 118 4.33 -17.69 1.48
CA ALA A 118 4.27 -17.52 0.03
C ALA A 118 3.14 -16.56 -0.40
N SER A 119 1.97 -16.67 0.22
CA SER A 119 0.82 -15.79 -0.06
C SER A 119 1.11 -14.33 0.32
N ILE A 120 1.77 -14.08 1.45
CA ILE A 120 2.19 -12.74 1.88
C ILE A 120 3.21 -12.16 0.89
N ILE A 121 4.21 -12.95 0.49
CA ILE A 121 5.22 -12.52 -0.49
C ILE A 121 4.58 -12.25 -1.85
N ALA A 122 3.64 -13.10 -2.29
CA ALA A 122 2.91 -12.89 -3.54
C ALA A 122 2.14 -11.57 -3.50
N LEU A 123 1.42 -11.32 -2.41
CA LEU A 123 0.63 -10.10 -2.24
C LEU A 123 1.54 -8.86 -2.19
N ALA A 124 2.66 -8.92 -1.46
CA ALA A 124 3.67 -7.86 -1.46
C ALA A 124 4.26 -7.63 -2.87
N GLY A 125 4.54 -8.70 -3.61
CA GLY A 125 5.03 -8.64 -4.99
C GLY A 125 4.03 -7.99 -5.94
N ILE A 126 2.74 -8.34 -5.84
CA ILE A 126 1.65 -7.73 -6.63
C ILE A 126 1.55 -6.23 -6.32
N LEU A 127 1.53 -5.85 -5.05
CA LEU A 127 1.43 -4.44 -4.64
C LEU A 127 2.64 -3.63 -5.11
N LEU A 128 3.84 -4.19 -4.97
CA LEU A 128 5.08 -3.55 -5.40
C LEU A 128 5.15 -3.41 -6.93
N ALA A 129 4.69 -4.43 -7.66
CA ALA A 129 4.58 -4.40 -9.11
C ALA A 129 3.57 -3.33 -9.57
N ALA A 130 2.39 -3.30 -8.96
CA ALA A 130 1.36 -2.29 -9.22
C ALA A 130 1.89 -0.88 -8.93
N PHE A 131 2.62 -0.69 -7.84
CA PHE A 131 3.26 0.59 -7.51
C PHE A 131 4.32 1.00 -8.54
N GLY A 132 5.14 0.06 -9.01
CA GLY A 132 6.10 0.30 -10.07
C GLY A 132 5.42 0.73 -11.38
N VAL A 133 4.32 0.06 -11.76
CA VAL A 133 3.52 0.41 -12.93
C VAL A 133 2.91 1.81 -12.79
N ILE A 134 2.35 2.15 -11.61
CA ILE A 134 1.86 3.52 -11.33
C ILE A 134 2.96 4.54 -11.56
N ARG A 135 4.17 4.26 -11.08
CA ARG A 135 5.32 5.17 -11.21
C ARG A 135 5.76 5.34 -12.67
N ILE A 136 5.79 4.26 -13.46
CA ILE A 136 6.08 4.30 -14.90
C ILE A 136 5.03 5.16 -15.63
N LEU A 137 3.74 4.88 -15.40
CA LEU A 137 2.63 5.62 -16.02
C LEU A 137 2.59 7.09 -15.61
N SER A 138 2.96 7.39 -14.36
CA SER A 138 3.04 8.77 -13.87
C SER A 138 4.20 9.53 -14.50
N GLY A 139 5.32 8.85 -14.78
CA GLY A 139 6.49 9.43 -15.43
C GLY A 139 6.22 9.80 -16.88
N SER A 140 5.55 8.92 -17.64
CA SER A 140 5.19 9.17 -19.04
C SER A 140 4.11 10.23 -19.25
N ALA A 141 3.35 10.57 -18.20
CA ALA A 141 2.33 11.62 -18.22
C ALA A 141 2.87 13.03 -17.87
N ILE A 142 4.17 13.17 -17.58
CA ILE A 142 4.77 14.46 -17.21
C ILE A 142 4.87 15.35 -18.45
N ASN A 143 4.33 16.56 -18.35
CA ASN A 143 4.39 17.54 -19.44
C ASN A 143 5.88 17.93 -19.72
N PRO A 144 6.42 17.65 -20.92
CA PRO A 144 7.84 17.84 -21.22
C PRO A 144 8.28 19.31 -21.20
N ALA A 145 7.32 20.25 -21.20
CA ALA A 145 7.57 21.68 -21.09
C ALA A 145 7.87 22.16 -19.65
N ALA A 146 7.58 21.36 -18.62
CA ALA A 146 7.66 21.78 -17.22
C ALA A 146 8.78 21.10 -16.42
N HIS A 147 9.38 20.02 -16.92
CA HIS A 147 10.36 19.20 -16.20
C HIS A 147 11.52 18.75 -17.11
N SER A 148 12.72 18.57 -16.53
CA SER A 148 13.87 18.06 -17.29
C SER A 148 13.72 16.58 -17.61
N ARG A 149 14.17 16.15 -18.81
CA ARG A 149 14.16 14.74 -19.26
C ARG A 149 14.84 13.78 -18.27
N LEU A 150 15.77 14.28 -17.45
CA LEU A 150 16.46 13.51 -16.41
C LEU A 150 15.52 13.09 -15.26
N ILE A 151 14.58 13.96 -14.86
CA ILE A 151 13.62 13.67 -13.79
C ILE A 151 12.62 12.63 -14.26
N GLU A 152 12.12 12.78 -15.48
CA GLU A 152 11.24 11.81 -16.15
C GLU A 152 11.90 10.43 -16.22
N PHE A 153 13.14 10.36 -16.72
CA PHE A 153 13.89 9.11 -16.80
C PHE A 153 14.10 8.48 -15.41
N LYS A 154 14.44 9.26 -14.38
CA LYS A 154 14.63 8.74 -13.01
C LYS A 154 13.33 8.16 -12.42
N ILE A 155 12.19 8.79 -12.69
CA ILE A 155 10.88 8.31 -12.23
C ILE A 155 10.52 6.99 -12.94
N ILE A 156 10.66 6.95 -14.27
CA ILE A 156 10.36 5.77 -15.08
C ILE A 156 11.31 4.61 -14.73
N ALA A 157 12.63 4.84 -14.69
CA ALA A 157 13.62 3.83 -14.34
C ALA A 157 13.40 3.30 -12.92
N GLY A 158 13.10 4.17 -11.95
CA GLY A 158 12.72 3.75 -10.60
C GLY A 158 11.43 2.93 -10.57
N GLY A 159 10.46 3.25 -11.44
CA GLY A 159 9.23 2.48 -11.64
C GLY A 159 9.48 1.10 -12.25
N VAL A 160 10.37 0.99 -13.24
CA VAL A 160 10.77 -0.29 -13.85
C VAL A 160 11.49 -1.18 -12.83
N ILE A 161 12.44 -0.62 -12.06
CA ILE A 161 13.15 -1.37 -11.02
C ILE A 161 12.18 -1.90 -9.97
N THR A 162 11.24 -1.06 -9.50
CA THR A 162 10.23 -1.47 -8.52
C THR A 162 9.25 -2.49 -9.10
N ALA A 163 8.85 -2.35 -10.36
CA ALA A 163 8.00 -3.34 -11.05
C ALA A 163 8.69 -4.71 -11.18
N LEU A 164 9.96 -4.72 -11.58
CA LEU A 164 10.77 -5.93 -11.68
C LEU A 164 11.02 -6.57 -10.32
N ALA A 165 11.28 -5.78 -9.28
CA ALA A 165 11.39 -6.29 -7.91
C ALA A 165 10.08 -6.94 -7.45
N GLY A 166 8.93 -6.32 -7.75
CA GLY A 166 7.61 -6.89 -7.45
C GLY A 166 7.35 -8.21 -8.19
N LEU A 167 7.66 -8.26 -9.49
CA LEU A 167 7.60 -9.50 -10.27
C LEU A 167 8.55 -10.58 -9.74
N GLY A 168 9.76 -10.20 -9.32
CA GLY A 168 10.72 -11.11 -8.69
C GLY A 168 10.17 -11.72 -7.40
N LEU A 169 9.56 -10.92 -6.54
CA LEU A 169 8.88 -11.41 -5.33
C LEU A 169 7.70 -12.33 -5.66
N LEU A 170 6.94 -12.02 -6.70
CA LEU A 170 5.82 -12.85 -7.13
C LEU A 170 6.31 -14.21 -7.66
N LEU A 171 7.38 -14.22 -8.46
CA LEU A 171 8.03 -15.45 -8.91
C LEU A 171 8.63 -16.24 -7.75
N LEU A 172 9.23 -15.57 -6.77
CA LEU A 172 9.73 -16.20 -5.54
C LEU A 172 8.59 -16.87 -4.78
N ALA A 173 7.44 -16.21 -4.64
CA ALA A 173 6.27 -16.75 -3.99
C ALA A 173 5.72 -17.98 -4.72
N ILE A 174 5.57 -17.92 -6.05
CA ILE A 174 5.15 -19.06 -6.86
C ILE A 174 6.16 -20.21 -6.72
N GLY A 175 7.46 -19.93 -6.87
CA GLY A 175 8.52 -20.92 -6.73
C GLY A 175 8.53 -21.57 -5.35
N SER A 176 8.26 -20.80 -4.30
CA SER A 176 8.17 -21.31 -2.93
C SER A 176 6.96 -22.21 -2.68
N ALA A 177 5.88 -22.05 -3.44
CA ALA A 177 4.74 -22.95 -3.40
C ALA A 177 5.08 -24.34 -3.97
N PHE A 178 6.01 -24.42 -4.93
CA PHE A 178 6.50 -25.69 -5.51
C PHE A 178 7.73 -26.26 -4.79
N SER A 179 8.56 -25.42 -4.17
CA SER A 179 9.71 -25.84 -3.38
C SER A 179 9.88 -24.98 -2.13
N PRO A 180 9.43 -25.44 -0.95
CA PRO A 180 9.56 -24.73 0.32
C PRO A 180 11.01 -24.34 0.66
N SER A 181 11.99 -25.14 0.19
CA SER A 181 13.42 -24.92 0.39
C SER A 181 13.97 -23.68 -0.33
N LEU A 182 13.26 -23.15 -1.35
CA LEU A 182 13.69 -21.95 -2.07
C LEU A 182 13.71 -20.72 -1.17
N LEU A 183 12.71 -20.55 -0.29
CA LEU A 183 12.67 -19.42 0.63
C LEU A 183 13.86 -19.44 1.58
N GLN A 184 14.17 -20.60 2.16
CA GLN A 184 15.32 -20.75 3.05
C GLN A 184 16.64 -20.44 2.33
N LYS A 185 16.80 -20.90 1.08
CA LYS A 185 18.00 -20.61 0.29
C LYS A 185 18.14 -19.13 -0.06
N VAL A 186 17.05 -18.48 -0.47
CA VAL A 186 17.08 -17.05 -0.81
C VAL A 186 17.28 -16.18 0.42
N PHE A 187 16.59 -16.45 1.54
CA PHE A 187 16.82 -15.73 2.79
C PHE A 187 18.24 -15.95 3.32
N GLY A 188 18.77 -17.17 3.25
CA GLY A 188 20.15 -17.47 3.62
C GLY A 188 21.16 -16.69 2.77
N TRP A 189 20.93 -16.62 1.46
CA TRP A 189 21.78 -15.83 0.56
C TRP A 189 21.71 -14.32 0.86
N ILE A 190 20.51 -13.77 1.09
CA ILE A 190 20.34 -12.35 1.46
C ILE A 190 21.05 -12.02 2.77
N LEU A 191 20.89 -12.86 3.79
CA LEU A 191 21.55 -12.66 5.08
C LEU A 191 23.08 -12.71 4.95
N SER A 192 23.61 -13.62 4.13
CA SER A 192 25.05 -13.70 3.86
C SER A 192 25.60 -12.52 3.07
N ALA A 193 24.79 -11.87 2.24
CA ALA A 193 25.18 -10.68 1.47
C ALA A 193 25.11 -9.38 2.28
N LEU A 194 24.44 -9.39 3.44
CA LEU A 194 24.32 -8.26 4.36
C LEU A 194 25.39 -8.26 5.47
N GLN A 195 26.21 -9.31 5.54
CA GLN A 195 27.36 -9.44 6.44
C GLN A 195 28.64 -9.04 5.71
#